data_AF-K9X4X5-F1
#
_entry.id   AF-K9X4X5-F1
#
_cell.length_a   1.000
_cell.length_b   1.000
_cell.length_c   1.000
_cell.angle_alpha   90.00
_cell.angle_beta   90.00
_cell.angle_gamma   90.00
#
_symmetry.space_group_name_H-M   'P 1'
#
loop_
_entity.id
_entity.type
_entity.pdbx_description
1 polymer ?
#
loop_
_entity_poly.entity_id
_entity_poly.type
_entity_poly.pdbx_seq_one_letter_code
_entity_poly.pdbx_strand_id
1 'polypeptide(L)' 'MNNTLLQRISIDSNICHGKPCIRGLRYPVEFILELLSAGMSIEDILADYDDLEREDILAVLLFAARLSQVKSIHKIA' A
#
# COMPACT_ATOMS: atom_id res chain seq x y z
N MET A 1 13.16 -1.28 -12.99
CA MET A 1 13.14 -2.05 -11.73
C MET A 1 11.93 -1.78 -10.83
N ASN A 2 10.99 -0.86 -11.15
CA ASN A 2 9.91 -0.48 -10.21
C ASN A 2 8.52 -1.03 -10.60
N ASN A 3 8.39 -1.64 -11.79
CA ASN A 3 7.08 -2.09 -12.30
C ASN A 3 6.59 -3.40 -11.66
N THR A 4 7.50 -4.27 -11.22
CA THR A 4 7.14 -5.55 -10.61
C THR A 4 6.47 -5.38 -9.25
N LEU A 5 6.87 -4.35 -8.48
CA LEU A 5 6.26 -4.06 -7.18
C LEU A 5 4.83 -3.56 -7.34
N LEU A 6 4.54 -2.69 -8.31
CA LEU A 6 3.17 -2.22 -8.56
C LEU A 6 2.23 -3.35 -9.00
N GLN A 7 2.74 -4.43 -9.61
CA GLN A 7 1.93 -5.61 -9.92
C GLN A 7 1.48 -6.40 -8.68
N ARG A 8 2.11 -6.17 -7.52
CA ARG A 8 1.65 -6.74 -6.24
C ARG A 8 0.49 -5.97 -5.62
N ILE A 9 0.06 -4.86 -6.20
CA ILE A 9 -1.13 -4.14 -5.73
C ILE A 9 -2.25 -4.38 -6.73
N SER A 10 -3.35 -4.96 -6.23
CA SER A 10 -4.57 -5.15 -7.01
C SER A 10 -5.57 -4.05 -6.66
N ILE A 11 -6.24 -3.54 -7.68
CA ILE A 11 -7.34 -2.59 -7.54
C ILE A 11 -8.53 -3.24 -8.23
N ASP A 12 -9.42 -3.82 -7.42
CA ASP A 12 -10.63 -4.48 -7.92
C ASP A 12 -11.85 -3.71 -7.43
N SER A 13 -12.67 -3.19 -8.34
CA SER A 13 -13.90 -2.46 -7.97
C SER A 13 -14.89 -3.33 -7.18
N ASN A 14 -14.78 -4.66 -7.30
CA ASN A 14 -15.61 -5.63 -6.57
C ASN A 14 -15.03 -6.05 -5.20
N ILE A 15 -13.79 -5.65 -4.87
CA ILE A 15 -13.10 -6.03 -3.64
C ILE A 15 -12.81 -4.74 -2.85
N CYS A 16 -13.14 -4.72 -1.55
CA CYS A 16 -12.93 -3.56 -0.68
C CYS A 16 -13.44 -2.22 -1.25
N HIS A 17 -14.58 -2.21 -1.95
CA HIS A 17 -15.17 -1.01 -2.56
C HIS A 17 -14.26 -0.27 -3.55
N GLY A 18 -13.35 -0.99 -4.22
CA GLY A 18 -12.39 -0.38 -5.16
C GLY A 18 -11.14 0.20 -4.49
N LYS A 19 -10.92 -0.09 -3.19
CA LYS A 19 -9.70 0.28 -2.51
C LYS A 19 -8.51 -0.55 -3.03
N PRO A 20 -7.32 0.06 -3.16
CA PRO A 20 -6.11 -0.68 -3.51
C PRO A 20 -5.75 -1.66 -2.39
N CYS A 21 -5.57 -2.93 -2.74
CA CYS A 21 -5.23 -4.02 -1.81
C CYS A 21 -3.97 -4.76 -2.26
N ILE A 22 -3.29 -5.40 -1.31
CA ILE A 22 -2.12 -6.25 -1.60
C ILE A 22 -2.58 -7.53 -2.31
N ARG A 23 -1.81 -8.01 -3.30
CA ARG A 23 -2.12 -9.12 -4.20
C ARG A 23 -2.66 -10.33 -3.46
N GLY A 24 -3.91 -10.70 -3.74
CA GLY A 24 -4.57 -11.88 -3.17
C GLY A 24 -4.93 -11.77 -1.70
N LEU A 25 -4.55 -10.66 -1.05
CA LEU A 25 -4.85 -10.38 0.34
C LEU A 25 -5.92 -9.29 0.42
N ARG A 26 -6.74 -9.35 1.47
CA ARG A 26 -7.73 -8.30 1.76
C ARG A 26 -7.16 -7.20 2.66
N TYR A 27 -5.85 -6.99 2.61
CA TYR A 27 -5.18 -5.89 3.30
C TYR A 27 -5.15 -4.66 2.38
N PRO A 28 -5.86 -3.58 2.73
CA PRO A 28 -5.82 -2.35 1.96
C PRO A 28 -4.47 -1.65 2.15
N VAL A 29 -4.01 -0.96 1.10
CA VAL A 29 -2.76 -0.17 1.12
C VAL A 29 -2.79 0.87 2.25
N GLU A 30 -3.97 1.45 2.53
CA GLU A 30 -4.15 2.44 3.60
C GLU A 30 -3.76 1.88 4.98
N PHE A 31 -4.11 0.63 5.27
CA PHE A 31 -3.88 -0.01 6.57
C PHE A 31 -2.39 -0.18 6.85
N ILE A 32 -1.62 -0.62 5.85
CA ILE A 32 -0.16 -0.75 6.00
C ILE A 32 0.50 0.62 6.18
N LEU A 33 0.00 1.66 5.49
CA LEU A 33 0.49 3.03 5.68
C LEU A 33 0.16 3.55 7.08
N GLU A 34 -1.01 3.21 7.63
CA GLU A 34 -1.39 3.56 9.00
C GLU A 34 -0.46 2.91 10.02
N LEU A 35 -0.17 1.61 9.90
CA LEU A 35 0.79 0.90 10.77
C LEU A 35 2.18 1.53 10.72
N LEU A 36 2.67 1.83 9.51
CA LEU A 36 3.96 2.51 9.33
C LEU A 36 3.94 3.91 9.94
N SER A 37 2.84 4.66 9.79
CA SER A 37 2.68 5.99 10.38
C SER A 37 2.61 5.97 11.91
N ALA A 38 2.13 4.87 12.49
CA ALA A 38 2.11 4.64 13.93
C ALA A 38 3.50 4.32 14.51
N GLY A 39 4.53 4.23 13.66
CA GLY A 39 5.91 3.96 14.07
C GLY A 39 6.29 2.48 14.09
N MET A 40 5.44 1.61 13.53
CA MET A 40 5.75 0.19 13.41
C MET A 40 6.82 -0.03 12.34
N SER A 41 7.81 -0.88 12.61
CA SER A 41 8.83 -1.21 11.62
C SER A 41 8.31 -2.24 10.62
N ILE A 42 8.93 -2.29 9.43
CA ILE A 42 8.62 -3.32 8.42
C ILE A 42 8.74 -4.72 9.03
N GLU A 43 9.74 -4.95 9.89
CA GLU A 43 9.99 -6.25 10.51
C GLU A 43 8.89 -6.64 11.51
N ASP A 44 8.37 -5.67 12.27
CA ASP A 44 7.25 -5.90 13.19
C ASP A 44 5.97 -6.24 12.41
N ILE A 45 5.71 -5.54 11.29
CA ILE A 45 4.57 -5.83 10.42
C ILE A 45 4.70 -7.25 9.84
N LEU A 46 5.89 -7.63 9.37
CA LEU A 46 6.10 -8.99 8.84
C LEU A 46 5.99 -10.07 9.93
N ALA A 47 6.29 -9.73 11.19
CA ALA A 47 6.13 -10.65 12.31
C ALA A 47 4.65 -10.80 12.75
N ASP A 48 3.84 -9.74 12.62
CA ASP A 48 2.41 -9.76 12.95
C ASP A 48 1.56 -10.37 11.82
N TYR A 49 2.03 -10.26 10.57
CA TYR A 49 1.36 -10.74 9.36
C TYR A 49 2.28 -11.65 8.54
N ASP A 50 2.26 -12.95 8.82
CA ASP A 50 3.08 -13.98 8.15
C ASP A 50 2.75 -14.10 6.64
N ASP A 51 1.55 -13.70 6.23
CA ASP A 51 1.11 -13.68 4.83
C ASP A 51 1.74 -12.54 4.01
N LEU A 52 2.36 -11.55 4.66
CA LEU A 52 2.98 -10.41 3.98
C LEU A 52 4.45 -10.69 3.66
N GLU A 53 4.88 -10.26 2.48
CA GLU A 53 6.28 -10.24 2.11
C GLU A 53 6.85 -8.82 2.21
N ARG A 54 8.15 -8.71 2.47
CA ARG A 54 8.84 -7.41 2.47
C ARG A 54 8.61 -6.63 1.16
N GLU A 55 8.50 -7.34 0.04
CA GLU A 55 8.20 -6.76 -1.26
C GLU A 55 6.79 -6.15 -1.35
N ASP A 56 5.81 -6.67 -0.61
CA ASP A 56 4.45 -6.11 -0.58
C ASP A 56 4.43 -4.76 0.14
N ILE A 57 5.17 -4.64 1.24
CA ILE A 57 5.33 -3.38 1.97
C ILE A 57 6.04 -2.34 1.10
N LEU A 58 7.08 -2.75 0.35
CA LEU A 58 7.74 -1.87 -0.61
C LEU A 58 6.81 -1.46 -1.76
N ALA A 59 5.93 -2.36 -2.20
CA ALA A 59 4.91 -2.04 -3.20
C ALA A 59 3.92 -0.99 -2.68
N VAL A 60 3.43 -1.13 -1.44
CA VAL A 60 2.56 -0.15 -0.77
C VAL A 60 3.22 1.23 -0.74
N LEU A 61 4.48 1.30 -0.31
CA LEU A 61 5.23 2.56 -0.25
C LEU A 61 5.41 3.19 -1.64
N LEU A 62 5.74 2.38 -2.65
CA LEU A 62 5.89 2.85 -4.02
C LEU A 62 4.56 3.37 -4.57
N PHE A 63 3.45 2.68 -4.30
CA PHE A 63 2.12 3.11 -4.72
C PHE A 63 1.72 4.42 -4.03
N ALA A 64 1.96 4.55 -2.73
CA ALA A 64 1.73 5.78 -1.99
C ALA A 64 2.56 6.95 -2.54
N ALA A 65 3.84 6.72 -2.83
CA ALA A 65 4.71 7.72 -3.45
C ALA A 65 4.21 8.15 -4.84
N ARG A 66 3.69 7.20 -5.65
CA ARG A 66 3.07 7.50 -6.95
C ARG A 66 1.77 8.28 -6.81
N LEU A 67 0.93 7.94 -5.84
CA LEU A 67 -0.30 8.65 -5.54
C LEU A 67 -0.02 10.10 -5.11
N SER A 68 1.07 10.30 -4.35
CA SER A 68 1.51 11.62 -3.89
C SER A 68 2.08 12.50 -5.01
N GLN A 69 2.47 11.93 -6.16
CA GLN A 69 2.92 12.68 -7.35
C GLN A 69 1.76 13.34 -8.10
N VAL A 70 0.95 14.13 -7.39
CA VAL A 70 -0.07 14.98 -7.99
C VAL A 70 0.57 16.22 -8.60
N LYS A 71 0.14 16.60 -9.81
CA LYS A 71 0.72 17.74 -10.55
C LYS A 71 0.36 19.10 -9.94
N SER A 72 -0.82 19.23 -9.35
CA SER A 72 -1.24 20.44 -8.67
C SER A 72 -2.13 20.08 -7.49
N ILE A 73 -1.91 20.76 -6.36
CA ILE A 73 -2.75 20.69 -5.18
C ILE A 73 -3.42 22.05 -5.06
N HIS A 74 -4.74 22.07 -5.19
CA HIS A 74 -5.53 23.29 -5.00
C HIS A 74 -6.23 23.20 -3.65
N LYS A 75 -5.98 24.20 -2.80
CA LYS A 75 -6.68 24.33 -1.53
C LYS A 75 -8.09 24.86 -1.83
N ILE A 76 -9.08 23.98 -1.78
CA ILE A 76 -10.49 24.38 -1.67
C ILE A 76 -10.67 24.86 -0.24
N ALA A 77 -10.86 26.17 -0.12
CA ALA A 77 -11.00 26.89 1.14
C ALA A 77 -12.10 26.28 2.02
#